data_AF-A0A2T2W405-F1
#
_entry.id   AF-A0A2T2W405-F1
#
_cell.length_a   1.000
_cell.length_b   1.000
_cell.length_c   1.000
_cell.angle_alpha   90.00
_cell.angle_beta   90.00
_cell.angle_gamma   90.00
#
_symmetry.space_group_name_H-M   'P 1'
#
loop_
_entity.id
_entity.type
_entity.pdbx_description
1 polymer ?
#
loop_
_entity_poly.entity_id
_entity_poly.type
_entity_poly.pdbx_seq_one_letter_code
_entity_poly.pdbx_strand_id
1 'polypeptide(L)' 'GPENDAALIEAASCADAILLAWGNWGSWLERDRAVLNLLTPFHTQYRCLGRNRTGQPRHPLYVPQSISLQPWRES' A
#
# COMPACT_ATOMS: atom_id res chain seq x y z
N GLY A 1 3.02 -15.95 3.13
CA GLY A 1 3.94 -16.91 3.76
C GLY A 1 5.18 -16.19 4.21
N PRO A 2 5.98 -16.75 5.14
CA PRO A 2 7.11 -16.05 5.78
C PRO A 2 8.16 -15.52 4.80
N GLU A 3 8.45 -16.28 3.74
CA GLU A 3 9.38 -15.86 2.68
C GLU A 3 8.87 -14.62 1.91
N ASN A 4 7.55 -14.53 1.73
CA ASN A 4 6.92 -13.38 1.08
C ASN A 4 7.00 -12.13 1.96
N ASP A 5 6.99 -12.29 3.28
CA ASP A 5 7.09 -11.17 4.22
C ASP A 5 8.53 -10.65 4.31
N ALA A 6 9.53 -11.53 4.30
CA ALA A 6 10.94 -11.14 4.23
C ALA A 6 11.26 -10.37 2.94
N ALA A 7 10.77 -10.85 1.79
CA ALA A 7 10.92 -10.16 0.51
C ALA A 7 10.28 -8.76 0.50
N LEU A 8 9.12 -8.60 1.16
CA LEU A 8 8.46 -7.31 1.30
C LEU A 8 9.29 -6.33 2.14
N ILE A 9 9.89 -6.79 3.24
CA ILE A 9 10.76 -5.95 4.09
C ILE A 9 12.01 -5.52 3.34
N GLU A 10 12.68 -6.46 2.65
CA GLU A 10 13.88 -6.16 1.88
C GLU A 10 13.59 -5.13 0.78
N ALA A 11 12.52 -5.34 0.02
CA ALA A 11 12.08 -4.39 -1.01
C ALA A 11 11.74 -3.02 -0.42
N ALA A 12 11.03 -2.97 0.71
CA ALA A 12 10.70 -1.72 1.39
C ALA A 12 11.93 -0.96 1.89
N SER A 13 12.96 -1.69 2.36
CA SER A 13 14.19 -1.07 2.89
C SER A 13 15.01 -0.32 1.84
N CYS A 14 14.89 -0.72 0.57
CA CYS A 14 15.60 -0.11 -0.55
C CYS A 14 14.73 0.84 -1.39
N ALA A 15 13.44 1.00 -1.05
CA ALA A 15 12.51 1.77 -1.85
C ALA A 15 12.42 3.23 -1.40
N ASP A 16 12.42 4.18 -2.34
CA ASP A 16 12.14 5.60 -2.05
C ASP A 16 10.66 5.83 -1.68
N ALA A 17 9.76 5.01 -2.24
CA ALA A 17 8.33 5.06 -2.01
C ALA A 17 7.68 3.69 -2.16
N ILE A 18 6.66 3.43 -1.34
CA ILE A 18 5.87 2.19 -1.34
C ILE A 18 4.46 2.52 -1.82
N LEU A 19 4.07 2.01 -2.98
CA LEU A 19 2.76 2.29 -3.57
C LEU A 19 1.70 1.29 -3.10
N LEU A 20 0.75 1.77 -2.30
CA LEU A 20 -0.45 1.04 -1.91
C LEU A 20 -1.53 1.26 -2.99
N ALA A 21 -1.93 0.18 -3.67
CA ALA A 21 -2.87 0.26 -4.79
C ALA A 21 -3.70 -1.02 -5.02
N TRP A 22 -4.14 -1.70 -3.96
CA TRP A 22 -4.88 -2.96 -4.05
C TRP A 22 -6.39 -2.85 -4.33
N GLY A 23 -6.99 -1.65 -4.26
CA GLY A 23 -8.42 -1.48 -4.49
C GLY A 23 -9.29 -2.10 -3.39
N ASN A 24 -10.61 -2.20 -3.64
CA ASN A 24 -11.59 -2.57 -2.62
C ASN A 24 -11.52 -4.03 -2.11
N TRP A 25 -10.75 -4.87 -2.80
CA TRP A 25 -10.64 -6.31 -2.55
C TRP A 25 -9.38 -6.69 -1.77
N GLY A 26 -8.49 -5.73 -1.48
CA GLY A 26 -7.26 -6.03 -0.72
C GLY A 26 -7.51 -6.37 0.75
N SER A 27 -8.71 -6.04 1.28
CA SER A 27 -9.18 -6.48 2.59
C SER A 27 -9.60 -7.95 2.63
N TRP A 28 -9.55 -8.68 1.50
CA TRP A 28 -9.82 -10.11 1.49
C TRP A 28 -8.77 -10.82 2.36
N LEU A 29 -9.24 -11.50 3.41
CA LEU A 29 -8.45 -12.15 4.46
C LEU A 29 -7.57 -11.19 5.30
N GLU A 30 -7.92 -9.90 5.39
CA GLU A 30 -7.18 -8.88 6.16
C GLU A 30 -5.69 -8.78 5.80
N ARG A 31 -5.33 -9.21 4.58
CA ARG A 31 -3.93 -9.23 4.15
C ARG A 31 -3.37 -7.82 4.00
N ASP A 32 -4.20 -6.86 3.61
CA ASP A 32 -3.87 -5.43 3.62
C ASP A 32 -3.36 -4.97 4.99
N ARG A 33 -4.08 -5.27 6.07
CA ARG A 33 -3.68 -4.93 7.44
C ARG A 33 -2.40 -5.66 7.84
N ALA A 34 -2.27 -6.94 7.51
CA ALA A 34 -1.06 -7.70 7.82
C ALA A 34 0.19 -7.11 7.14
N VAL A 35 0.08 -6.67 5.88
CA VAL A 35 1.19 -6.02 5.16
C VAL A 35 1.49 -4.63 5.73
N LEU A 36 0.47 -3.84 6.05
CA LEU A 36 0.64 -2.52 6.66
C LEU A 36 1.33 -2.60 8.02
N ASN A 37 0.93 -3.57 8.85
CA ASN A 37 1.56 -3.87 10.14
C ASN A 37 3.02 -4.33 9.95
N LEU A 38 3.28 -5.21 8.98
CA LEU A 38 4.63 -5.69 8.68
C LEU A 38 5.57 -4.55 8.25
N LEU A 39 5.06 -3.63 7.44
CA LEU A 39 5.83 -2.56 6.84
C LEU A 39 5.74 -1.24 7.63
N THR A 40 5.15 -1.25 8.83
CA THR A 40 5.00 -0.07 9.71
C THR A 40 6.29 0.75 9.90
N PRO A 41 7.50 0.15 10.00
CA PRO A 41 8.75 0.92 10.03
C PRO A 41 8.94 1.88 8.85
N PHE A 42 8.32 1.58 7.70
CA PHE A 42 8.42 2.30 6.43
C PHE A 42 7.19 3.18 6.13
N HIS A 43 6.30 3.40 7.10
CA HIS A 43 5.02 4.09 6.89
C HIS A 43 5.16 5.50 6.26
N THR A 44 6.28 6.19 6.50
CA THR A 44 6.56 7.53 5.91
C THR A 44 6.78 7.47 4.39
N GLN A 45 7.16 6.31 3.86
CA GLN A 45 7.35 6.06 2.43
C GLN A 45 6.07 5.62 1.74
N TYR A 46 4.99 5.35 2.47
CA TYR A 46 3.73 4.91 1.87
C TYR A 46 3.08 6.00 1.01
N ARG A 47 2.68 5.61 -0.18
CA ARG A 47 1.99 6.44 -1.17
C ARG A 47 0.77 5.70 -1.69
N CYS A 48 -0.24 6.43 -2.14
CA CYS A 48 -1.40 5.86 -2.82
C CYS A 48 -1.85 6.75 -3.98
N LEU A 49 -2.67 6.19 -4.86
CA LEU A 49 -3.31 6.92 -5.97
C LEU A 49 -4.64 7.57 -5.53
N GLY A 50 -4.75 7.86 -4.24
CA GLY A 50 -5.98 8.29 -3.59
C GLY A 50 -6.76 7.14 -2.95
N ARG A 51 -7.79 7.52 -2.19
CA ARG A 51 -8.67 6.60 -1.45
C ARG A 51 -10.01 6.45 -2.15
N ASN A 52 -10.61 5.28 -2.01
CA ASN A 52 -12.00 5.04 -2.38
C ASN A 52 -12.93 5.39 -1.20
N ARG A 53 -14.25 5.16 -1.37
CA ARG A 53 -15.25 5.48 -0.34
C ARG A 53 -15.11 4.66 0.94
N THR A 54 -14.45 3.51 0.90
CA THR A 54 -14.21 2.65 2.07
C THR A 54 -12.87 2.95 2.75
N GLY A 55 -12.15 3.97 2.29
CA GLY A 55 -10.84 4.36 2.83
C GLY A 55 -9.66 3.57 2.26
N GLN A 56 -9.91 2.57 1.40
CA GLN A 56 -8.86 1.74 0.80
C GLN A 56 -8.16 2.45 -0.38
N PRO A 57 -6.89 2.11 -0.67
CA PRO A 57 -6.18 2.71 -1.80
C PRO A 57 -6.81 2.31 -3.13
N ARG A 58 -6.86 3.25 -4.07
CA ARG A 58 -7.38 3.00 -5.42
C ARG A 58 -6.44 2.08 -6.21
N HIS A 59 -7.03 1.16 -6.95
CA HIS A 59 -6.28 0.32 -7.89
C HIS A 59 -5.86 1.14 -9.12
N PRO A 60 -4.64 0.95 -9.67
CA PRO A 60 -4.11 1.76 -10.78
C PRO A 60 -5.00 1.71 -12.03
N LEU A 61 -5.68 0.58 -12.25
CA LEU A 61 -6.64 0.42 -13.36
C LEU A 61 -7.81 1.43 -13.34
N TYR A 62 -8.15 1.99 -12.17
CA TYR A 62 -9.31 2.87 -12.00
C TYR A 62 -8.94 4.34 -11.79
N VAL A 63 -7.72 4.75 -12.14
CA VAL A 63 -7.26 6.13 -12.04
C VAL A 63 -6.60 6.60 -13.35
N PRO A 64 -6.64 7.92 -13.65
CA PRO A 64 -5.95 8.47 -14.81
C PRO A 64 -4.43 8.29 -14.70
N GLN A 65 -3.74 8.16 -15.84
CA GLN A 65 -2.27 8.08 -15.86
C GLN A 65 -1.57 9.33 -15.32
N SER A 66 -2.23 10.50 -15.38
CA SER A 66 -1.71 11.77 -14.86
C SER A 66 -1.86 11.93 -13.35
N ILE A 67 -2.38 10.92 -12.64
CA ILE A 67 -2.58 11.01 -11.20
C ILE A 67 -1.24 11.12 -10.46
N SER A 68 -1.19 12.03 -9.49
CA SER A 68 -0.03 12.17 -8.62
C SER A 68 -0.17 11.29 -7.38
N LEU A 69 0.95 10.72 -6.94
CA LEU A 69 1.06 9.96 -5.70
C LEU A 69 0.73 10.85 -4.50
N GLN A 70 -0.09 10.35 -3.58
CA GLN A 70 -0.44 11.03 -2.34
C GLN A 70 0.12 10.29 -1.12
N PRO A 71 0.55 10.98 -0.07
CA PRO A 71 0.95 10.34 1.19
C PRO A 71 -0.19 9.49 1.75
N TRP A 72 0.11 8.25 2.15
CA TRP A 72 -0.84 7.44 2.90
C TRP A 72 -0.69 7.72 4.39
N ARG A 73 -1.79 8.11 5.04
CA ARG A 73 -1.83 8.32 6.50
C ARG A 73 -2.92 7.46 7.11
N GLU A 74 -2.53 6.41 7.80
CA GLU A 74 -3.49 5.67 8.63
C GLU A 74 -4.04 6.64 9.68
N SER A 75 -5.36 6.66 9.78
CA SER A 75 -6.12 7.49 10.73
C SER A 75 -6.39 6.70 11.99
#